data_AF-A0A9X6WI35-F1
#
_entry.id   AF-A0A9X6WI35-F1
#
_cell.length_a   1.000
_cell.length_b   1.000
_cell.length_c   1.000
_cell.angle_alpha   90.00
_cell.angle_beta   90.00
_cell.angle_gamma   90.00
#
_symmetry.space_group_name_H-M   'P 1'
#
loop_
_entity.id
_entity.type
_entity.pdbx_description
1 polymer ?
#
loop_
_entity_poly.entity_id
_entity_poly.type
_entity_poly.pdbx_seq_one_letter_code
_entity_poly.pdbx_strand_id
1 'polypeptide(L)'
;MDYLFILFAAIFILVTFFLLKMRRKNKILLQNSKRQQLLVSLNEHLKEINKPSNEKKMNKEEVQQIKKNIEEILEQALDGKIDDTTLEKNIENINYSLQNVKSKTKKEFDKKDELIKKINYEVGRFKTFLNTNVFYPKEFLFTANRLEGKVIDLQESKPEKLSNLMNDIEKELFRFQNDLKEFFKLHNKLKSFIANTPELTGNDKQEIYFHIQNGKFEQAEALMDKFLNTKPEKEYEDELTKK
;
A
#
# COMPACT_ATOMS: atom_id res chain seq x y z
N MET A 1 -68.55 -51.34 -27.90
CA MET A 1 -68.02 -50.27 -27.03
C MET A 1 -66.62 -50.60 -26.52
N ASP A 2 -66.35 -51.84 -26.12
CA ASP A 2 -65.06 -52.24 -25.54
C ASP A 2 -63.85 -52.05 -26.47
N TYR A 3 -63.97 -52.36 -27.77
CA TYR A 3 -62.89 -52.13 -28.75
C TYR A 3 -62.57 -50.64 -28.98
N LEU A 4 -63.57 -49.76 -28.89
CA LEU A 4 -63.39 -48.31 -28.95
C LEU A 4 -62.67 -47.79 -27.70
N PHE A 5 -62.98 -48.36 -26.53
CA PHE A 5 -62.33 -48.02 -25.27
C PHE A 5 -60.85 -48.44 -25.26
N ILE A 6 -60.54 -49.64 -25.76
CA ILE A 6 -59.16 -50.15 -25.90
C ILE A 6 -58.36 -49.26 -26.87
N LEU A 7 -58.97 -48.84 -27.98
CA LEU A 7 -58.33 -47.95 -28.95
C LEU A 7 -58.02 -46.57 -28.32
N PHE A 8 -58.98 -46.00 -27.57
CA PHE A 8 -58.78 -44.74 -26.85
C PHE A 8 -57.68 -44.85 -25.79
N ALA A 9 -57.64 -45.93 -25.02
CA ALA A 9 -56.61 -46.18 -24.02
C ALA A 9 -55.21 -46.30 -24.67
N ALA A 10 -55.09 -47.01 -25.79
CA ALA A 10 -53.83 -47.15 -26.52
C ALA A 10 -53.31 -45.80 -27.06
N ILE A 11 -54.20 -44.97 -27.62
CA ILE A 11 -53.86 -43.61 -28.07
C ILE A 11 -53.41 -42.75 -26.87
N PHE A 12 -54.12 -42.82 -25.74
CA PHE A 12 -53.77 -42.05 -24.54
C PHE A 12 -52.39 -42.42 -23.98
N ILE A 13 -52.05 -43.71 -23.93
CA ILE A 13 -50.73 -44.20 -23.51
C ILE A 13 -49.62 -43.71 -24.47
N LEU A 14 -49.85 -43.76 -25.78
CA LEU A 14 -48.90 -43.27 -26.78
C LEU A 14 -48.65 -41.77 -26.66
N VAL A 15 -49.71 -40.98 -26.48
CA VAL A 15 -49.63 -39.52 -26.33
C VAL A 15 -48.90 -39.14 -25.04
N THR A 16 -49.24 -39.78 -23.92
CA THR A 16 -48.57 -39.52 -22.63
C THR A 16 -47.10 -39.93 -22.65
N PHE A 17 -46.76 -41.06 -23.28
CA PHE A 17 -45.37 -41.47 -23.49
C PHE A 17 -44.58 -40.45 -24.33
N PHE A 18 -45.15 -39.96 -25.43
CA PHE A 18 -44.51 -38.93 -26.27
C PHE A 18 -44.32 -37.61 -25.51
N LEU A 19 -45.32 -37.17 -24.75
CA LEU A 19 -45.24 -35.96 -23.92
C LEU A 19 -44.14 -36.09 -22.84
N LEU A 20 -44.03 -37.26 -22.19
CA LEU A 20 -42.97 -37.54 -21.23
C LEU A 20 -41.58 -37.53 -21.88
N LYS A 21 -41.46 -38.11 -23.09
CA LYS A 21 -40.20 -38.12 -23.86
C LYS A 21 -39.78 -36.71 -24.30
N MET A 22 -40.73 -35.89 -24.76
CA MET A 22 -40.53 -34.48 -25.09
C MET A 22 -40.08 -33.67 -23.86
N ARG A 23 -40.76 -33.81 -22.71
CA ARG A 23 -40.39 -33.13 -21.46
C ARG A 23 -38.97 -33.50 -21.00
N ARG A 24 -38.60 -34.79 -21.08
CA ARG A 24 -37.23 -35.24 -20.78
C ARG A 24 -36.19 -34.64 -21.72
N LYS A 25 -36.44 -34.63 -23.04
CA LYS A 25 -35.55 -33.99 -24.02
C LYS A 25 -35.35 -32.50 -23.73
N ASN A 26 -36.42 -31.75 -23.47
CA ASN A 26 -36.32 -30.32 -23.16
C ASN A 26 -35.56 -30.07 -21.86
N LYS A 27 -35.75 -30.89 -20.82
CA LYS A 27 -35.01 -30.79 -19.57
C LYS A 27 -33.50 -31.01 -19.77
N ILE A 28 -33.11 -32.00 -20.57
CA ILE A 28 -31.69 -32.26 -20.92
C ILE A 28 -31.11 -31.09 -21.71
N LEU A 29 -31.87 -30.54 -22.65
CA LEU A 29 -31.43 -29.42 -23.49
C LEU A 29 -31.22 -28.15 -22.66
N LEU A 30 -32.10 -27.89 -21.69
CA LEU A 30 -31.98 -26.77 -20.75
C LEU A 30 -30.78 -26.94 -19.79
N GLN A 31 -30.56 -28.16 -19.27
CA GLN A 31 -29.39 -28.47 -18.43
C GLN A 31 -28.09 -28.32 -19.22
N ASN A 32 -28.04 -28.82 -20.46
CA ASN A 32 -26.87 -28.66 -21.32
C ASN A 32 -26.59 -27.19 -21.64
N SER A 33 -27.62 -26.37 -21.87
CA SER A 33 -27.44 -24.93 -22.10
C SER A 33 -26.91 -24.23 -20.85
N LYS A 34 -27.41 -24.59 -19.65
CA LYS A 34 -26.93 -24.06 -18.38
C LYS A 34 -25.46 -24.42 -18.15
N ARG A 35 -25.09 -25.70 -18.30
CA ARG A 35 -23.70 -26.16 -18.17
C ARG A 35 -22.77 -25.43 -19.14
N GLN A 36 -23.20 -25.24 -20.39
CA GLN A 36 -22.43 -24.51 -21.39
C GLN A 36 -22.20 -23.04 -20.99
N GLN A 37 -23.20 -22.37 -20.41
CA GLN A 37 -23.05 -21.00 -19.88
C GLN A 37 -22.04 -20.93 -18.73
N LEU A 38 -22.09 -21.89 -17.80
CA LEU A 38 -21.16 -21.95 -16.66
C LEU A 38 -19.71 -22.18 -17.12
N LEU A 39 -19.52 -23.07 -18.09
CA LEU A 39 -18.20 -23.31 -18.70
C LEU A 39 -17.67 -22.09 -19.45
N VAL A 40 -18.53 -21.35 -20.16
CA VAL A 40 -18.15 -20.09 -20.80
C VAL A 40 -17.70 -19.07 -19.75
N SER A 41 -18.44 -18.95 -18.64
CA SER A 41 -18.08 -18.04 -17.54
C SER A 41 -16.72 -18.39 -16.92
N LEU A 42 -16.43 -19.67 -16.67
CA LEU A 42 -15.10 -20.09 -16.19
C LEU A 42 -13.98 -19.72 -17.16
N ASN A 43 -14.21 -19.92 -18.46
CA ASN A 43 -13.25 -19.55 -19.49
C ASN A 43 -13.03 -18.03 -19.57
N GLU A 44 -14.07 -17.22 -19.33
CA GLU A 44 -13.94 -15.76 -19.24
C GLU A 44 -13.07 -15.34 -18.05
N HIS A 45 -13.25 -15.96 -16.87
CA HIS A 45 -12.38 -15.71 -15.72
C HIS A 45 -10.93 -16.11 -16.01
N LEU A 46 -10.71 -17.25 -16.68
CA LEU A 46 -9.37 -17.69 -17.09
C LEU A 46 -8.72 -16.70 -18.08
N LYS A 47 -9.48 -16.21 -19.06
CA LYS A 47 -9.02 -15.16 -19.99
C LYS A 47 -8.68 -13.87 -19.26
N GLU A 48 -9.47 -13.49 -18.26
CA GLU A 48 -9.22 -12.28 -17.46
C GLU A 48 -7.92 -12.40 -16.67
N ILE A 49 -7.65 -13.56 -16.08
CA ILE A 49 -6.42 -13.84 -15.34
C ILE A 49 -5.20 -13.80 -16.26
N ASN A 50 -5.29 -14.38 -17.45
CA ASN A 50 -4.19 -14.42 -18.41
C ASN A 50 -3.95 -13.06 -19.11
N LYS A 51 -4.70 -11.99 -18.80
CA LYS A 51 -4.39 -10.66 -19.35
C LYS A 51 -3.06 -10.16 -18.77
N PRO A 52 -2.08 -9.77 -19.61
CA PRO A 52 -0.78 -9.27 -19.15
C PRO A 52 -0.86 -8.04 -18.23
N SER A 53 -1.93 -7.24 -18.37
CA SER A 53 -2.20 -6.08 -17.51
C SER A 53 -2.50 -6.43 -16.06
N ASN A 54 -3.00 -7.64 -15.83
CA ASN A 54 -3.47 -8.15 -14.54
C ASN A 54 -2.35 -8.88 -13.80
N GLU A 55 -1.51 -9.64 -14.51
CA GLU A 55 -0.29 -10.25 -13.96
C GLU A 55 0.74 -9.24 -13.45
N LYS A 56 0.78 -8.02 -14.02
CA LYS A 56 1.69 -6.96 -13.55
C LYS A 56 1.20 -6.23 -12.31
N LYS A 57 -0.09 -6.32 -11.99
CA LYS A 57 -0.71 -5.53 -10.91
C LYS A 57 -1.08 -6.37 -9.69
N MET A 58 -1.40 -7.65 -9.87
CA MET A 58 -1.83 -8.53 -8.78
C MET A 58 -0.71 -9.48 -8.35
N ASN A 59 -0.80 -10.00 -7.12
CA ASN A 59 0.16 -10.98 -6.60
C ASN A 59 0.17 -12.24 -7.47
N LYS A 60 1.33 -12.56 -8.06
CA LYS A 60 1.49 -13.65 -9.01
C LYS A 60 1.14 -15.02 -8.40
N GLU A 61 1.48 -15.27 -7.14
CA GLU A 61 1.23 -16.57 -6.50
C GLU A 61 -0.27 -16.78 -6.25
N GLU A 62 -0.97 -15.77 -5.70
CA GLU A 62 -2.42 -15.83 -5.50
C GLU A 62 -3.16 -16.03 -6.84
N VAL A 63 -2.71 -15.32 -7.90
CA VAL A 63 -3.31 -15.44 -9.24
C VAL A 63 -3.04 -16.81 -9.87
N GLN A 64 -1.83 -17.36 -9.73
CA GLN A 64 -1.51 -18.71 -10.20
C GLN A 64 -2.33 -19.78 -9.49
N GLN A 65 -2.58 -19.63 -8.18
CA GLN A 65 -3.43 -20.55 -7.44
C GLN A 65 -4.88 -20.52 -7.93
N ILE A 66 -5.43 -19.32 -8.20
CA ILE A 66 -6.78 -19.19 -8.78
C ILE A 66 -6.83 -19.81 -10.18
N LYS A 67 -5.80 -19.58 -11.01
CA LYS A 67 -5.72 -20.19 -12.35
C LYS A 67 -5.76 -21.72 -12.29
N LYS A 68 -4.93 -22.32 -11.43
CA LYS A 68 -4.90 -23.77 -11.24
C LYS A 68 -6.25 -24.30 -10.79
N ASN A 69 -6.90 -23.61 -9.85
CA ASN A 69 -8.25 -23.97 -9.39
C ASN A 69 -9.28 -23.93 -10.54
N ILE A 70 -9.24 -22.91 -11.41
CA ILE A 70 -10.12 -22.85 -12.58
C ILE A 70 -9.86 -24.01 -13.55
N GLU A 71 -8.59 -24.32 -13.82
CA GLU A 71 -8.21 -25.45 -14.68
C GLU A 71 -8.72 -26.79 -14.13
N GLU A 72 -8.55 -27.04 -12.84
CA GLU A 72 -9.07 -28.24 -12.15
C GLU A 72 -10.60 -28.33 -12.20
N ILE A 73 -11.31 -27.21 -11.99
CA ILE A 73 -12.78 -27.16 -12.07
C ILE A 73 -13.26 -27.39 -13.51
N LEU A 74 -12.57 -26.82 -14.50
CA LEU A 74 -12.88 -27.02 -15.92
C LEU A 74 -12.73 -28.49 -16.32
N GLU A 75 -11.64 -29.15 -15.91
CA GLU A 75 -11.42 -30.58 -16.18
C GLU A 75 -12.52 -31.45 -15.56
N GLN A 76 -12.83 -31.22 -14.27
CA GLN A 76 -13.92 -31.94 -13.58
C GLN A 76 -15.29 -31.69 -14.22
N ALA A 77 -15.54 -30.48 -14.72
CA ALA A 77 -16.77 -30.14 -15.41
C ALA A 77 -16.87 -30.78 -16.80
N LEU A 78 -15.78 -30.89 -17.55
CA LEU A 78 -15.76 -31.56 -18.85
C LEU A 78 -15.92 -33.08 -18.72
N ASP A 79 -15.32 -33.67 -17.68
CA ASP A 79 -15.42 -35.10 -17.36
C ASP A 79 -16.78 -35.52 -16.79
N GLY A 80 -17.69 -34.58 -16.55
CA GLY A 80 -18.99 -34.89 -15.93
C GLY A 80 -18.91 -35.23 -14.43
N LYS A 81 -17.77 -35.02 -13.78
CA LYS A 81 -17.52 -35.37 -12.36
C LYS A 81 -18.22 -34.44 -11.38
N ILE A 82 -18.62 -33.24 -11.82
CA ILE A 82 -19.37 -32.27 -11.02
C ILE A 82 -20.70 -31.89 -11.67
N ASP A 83 -21.72 -31.70 -10.83
CA ASP A 83 -23.03 -31.21 -11.24
C ASP A 83 -23.06 -29.68 -11.40
N ASP A 84 -24.12 -29.17 -12.02
CA ASP A 84 -24.23 -27.74 -12.33
C ASP A 84 -24.34 -26.87 -11.07
N THR A 85 -24.81 -27.40 -9.94
CA THR A 85 -24.95 -26.64 -8.68
C THR A 85 -23.61 -26.46 -8.00
N THR A 86 -22.78 -27.50 -8.05
CA THR A 86 -21.39 -27.49 -7.57
C THR A 86 -20.54 -26.58 -8.45
N LEU A 87 -20.75 -26.64 -9.77
CA LEU A 87 -20.09 -25.77 -10.74
C LEU A 87 -20.42 -24.28 -10.49
N GLU A 88 -21.69 -23.95 -10.24
CA GLU A 88 -22.11 -22.59 -9.86
C GLU A 88 -21.41 -22.07 -8.60
N LYS A 89 -21.41 -22.86 -7.52
CA LYS A 89 -20.72 -22.49 -6.27
C LYS A 89 -19.22 -22.28 -6.48
N ASN A 90 -18.60 -23.13 -7.29
CA ASN A 90 -17.18 -23.00 -7.62
C ASN A 90 -16.89 -21.71 -8.39
N ILE A 91 -17.75 -21.33 -9.34
CA ILE A 91 -17.65 -20.06 -10.06
C ILE A 91 -17.81 -18.87 -9.12
N GLU A 92 -18.79 -18.91 -8.20
CA GLU A 92 -18.96 -17.87 -7.18
C GLU A 92 -17.72 -17.72 -6.31
N ASN A 93 -17.11 -18.83 -5.88
CA ASN A 93 -15.89 -18.83 -5.08
C ASN A 93 -14.68 -18.27 -5.85
N ILE A 94 -14.55 -18.59 -7.14
CA ILE A 94 -13.52 -18.03 -8.02
C ILE A 94 -13.70 -16.51 -8.14
N ASN A 95 -14.92 -16.06 -8.42
CA ASN A 95 -15.21 -14.63 -8.54
C ASN A 95 -14.92 -13.90 -7.22
N TYR A 96 -15.35 -14.45 -6.08
CA TYR A 96 -15.03 -13.91 -4.77
C TYR A 96 -13.51 -13.81 -4.54
N SER A 97 -12.77 -14.86 -4.87
CA SER A 97 -11.31 -14.90 -4.71
C SER A 97 -10.62 -13.84 -5.58
N LEU A 98 -11.05 -13.70 -6.84
CA LEU A 98 -10.54 -12.68 -7.76
C LEU A 98 -10.83 -11.26 -7.28
N GLN A 99 -12.05 -11.00 -6.81
CA GLN A 99 -12.41 -9.69 -6.26
C GLN A 99 -11.59 -9.37 -5.00
N ASN A 100 -11.34 -10.38 -4.15
CA ASN A 100 -10.51 -10.21 -2.96
C ASN A 100 -9.08 -9.83 -3.34
N VAL A 101 -8.45 -10.55 -4.27
CA VAL A 101 -7.09 -10.23 -4.76
C VAL A 101 -7.04 -8.82 -5.36
N LYS A 102 -8.01 -8.45 -6.21
CA LYS A 102 -8.12 -7.09 -6.77
C LYS A 102 -8.26 -6.02 -5.68
N SER A 103 -9.10 -6.27 -4.67
CA SER A 103 -9.33 -5.32 -3.57
C SER A 103 -8.09 -5.14 -2.69
N LYS A 104 -7.43 -6.24 -2.29
CA LYS A 104 -6.17 -6.20 -1.53
C LYS A 104 -5.10 -5.44 -2.28
N THR A 105 -4.90 -5.80 -3.55
CA THR A 105 -3.96 -5.13 -4.45
C THR A 105 -4.23 -3.64 -4.50
N LYS A 106 -5.47 -3.23 -4.77
CA LYS A 106 -5.82 -1.81 -4.82
C LYS A 106 -5.47 -1.08 -3.53
N LYS A 107 -5.82 -1.65 -2.37
CA LYS A 107 -5.50 -1.06 -1.06
C LYS A 107 -3.99 -0.90 -0.85
N GLU A 108 -3.18 -1.86 -1.27
CA GLU A 108 -1.71 -1.75 -1.15
C GLU A 108 -1.15 -0.66 -2.07
N PHE A 109 -1.64 -0.55 -3.30
CA PHE A 109 -1.24 0.52 -4.21
C PHE A 109 -1.70 1.90 -3.73
N ASP A 110 -2.90 2.02 -3.18
CA ASP A 110 -3.39 3.28 -2.60
C ASP A 110 -2.49 3.71 -1.42
N LYS A 111 -2.09 2.76 -0.55
CA LYS A 111 -1.13 3.00 0.54
C LYS A 111 0.25 3.40 0.04
N LYS A 112 0.75 2.75 -1.01
CA LYS A 112 2.02 3.10 -1.66
C LYS A 112 2.00 4.56 -2.12
N ASP A 113 0.94 4.97 -2.80
CA ASP A 113 0.82 6.34 -3.32
C ASP A 113 0.73 7.37 -2.18
N GLU A 114 0.05 7.02 -1.07
CA GLU A 114 0.05 7.84 0.14
C GLU A 114 1.45 7.96 0.76
N LEU A 115 2.20 6.86 0.85
CA LEU A 115 3.56 6.84 1.37
C LEU A 115 4.51 7.70 0.53
N ILE A 116 4.44 7.59 -0.80
CA ILE A 116 5.22 8.43 -1.73
C ILE A 116 4.92 9.92 -1.51
N LYS A 117 3.64 10.29 -1.36
CA LYS A 117 3.26 11.68 -1.06
C LYS A 117 3.86 12.17 0.25
N LYS A 118 3.83 11.35 1.30
CA LYS A 118 4.42 11.70 2.60
C LYS A 118 5.93 11.88 2.51
N ILE A 119 6.64 10.98 1.80
CA ILE A 119 8.08 11.12 1.56
C ILE A 119 8.38 12.42 0.83
N ASN A 120 7.71 12.66 -0.31
CA ASN A 120 7.94 13.85 -1.13
C ASN A 120 7.65 15.14 -0.36
N TYR A 121 6.63 15.14 0.49
CA TYR A 121 6.31 16.26 1.36
C TYR A 121 7.44 16.56 2.36
N GLU A 122 7.89 15.55 3.13
CA GLU A 122 8.90 15.75 4.16
C GLU A 122 10.28 16.07 3.57
N VAL A 123 10.70 15.34 2.54
CA VAL A 123 11.94 15.62 1.81
C VAL A 123 11.88 16.99 1.16
N GLY A 124 10.76 17.35 0.54
CA GLY A 124 10.54 18.67 -0.06
C GLY A 124 10.65 19.79 0.98
N ARG A 125 9.97 19.66 2.13
CA ARG A 125 10.06 20.62 3.24
C ARG A 125 11.50 20.81 3.71
N PHE A 126 12.26 19.73 3.84
CA PHE A 126 13.67 19.80 4.21
C PHE A 126 14.54 20.45 3.13
N LYS A 127 14.35 20.12 1.84
CA LYS A 127 15.07 20.77 0.73
C LYS A 127 14.79 22.28 0.68
N THR A 128 13.55 22.71 0.90
CA THR A 128 13.22 24.15 1.01
C THR A 128 13.97 24.83 2.15
N PHE A 129 14.11 24.15 3.30
CA PHE A 129 14.93 24.66 4.41
C PHE A 129 16.39 24.86 3.99
N LEU A 130 17.01 23.89 3.30
CA LEU A 130 18.39 24.01 2.83
C LEU A 130 18.60 25.20 1.87
N ASN A 131 17.62 25.49 1.03
CA ASN A 131 17.71 26.61 0.08
C ASN A 131 17.60 27.99 0.75
N THR A 132 17.04 28.05 1.96
CA THR A 132 16.75 29.30 2.67
C THR A 132 17.70 29.56 3.86
N ASN A 133 18.57 28.61 4.18
CA ASN A 133 19.49 28.68 5.31
C ASN A 133 20.90 28.28 4.87
N VAL A 134 21.92 28.97 5.38
CA VAL A 134 23.36 28.66 5.12
C VAL A 134 23.81 27.49 6.00
N PHE A 135 22.98 26.46 6.09
CA PHE A 135 23.10 25.38 7.06
C PHE A 135 22.95 24.03 6.37
N TYR A 136 23.93 23.14 6.54
CA TYR A 136 24.00 21.89 5.77
C TYR A 136 24.12 20.67 6.69
N PRO A 137 23.01 20.15 7.22
CA PRO A 137 23.01 18.96 8.06
C PRO A 137 23.15 17.71 7.19
N LYS A 138 24.40 17.24 7.04
CA LYS A 138 24.77 16.17 6.10
C LYS A 138 24.00 14.86 6.33
N GLU A 139 23.77 14.48 7.58
CA GLU A 139 23.07 13.24 7.94
C GLU A 139 21.59 13.27 7.51
N PHE A 140 20.94 14.42 7.69
CA PHE A 140 19.56 14.63 7.25
C PHE A 140 19.45 14.62 5.73
N LEU A 141 20.42 15.23 5.03
CA LEU A 141 20.45 15.19 3.58
C LEU A 141 20.68 13.78 3.03
N PHE A 142 21.57 13.01 3.65
CA PHE A 142 21.78 11.62 3.27
C PHE A 142 20.48 10.82 3.41
N THR A 143 19.78 10.97 4.54
CA THR A 143 18.50 10.30 4.79
C THR A 143 17.42 10.76 3.81
N ALA A 144 17.34 12.05 3.52
CA ALA A 144 16.40 12.61 2.55
C ALA A 144 16.63 12.06 1.13
N ASN A 145 17.88 11.98 0.68
CA ASN A 145 18.23 11.41 -0.62
C ASN A 145 17.96 9.90 -0.65
N ARG A 146 18.19 9.18 0.45
CA ARG A 146 17.87 7.75 0.54
C ARG A 146 16.37 7.50 0.45
N LEU A 147 15.56 8.31 1.12
CA LEU A 147 14.09 8.26 1.04
C LEU A 147 13.60 8.59 -0.38
N GLU A 148 14.22 9.55 -1.07
CA GLU A 148 13.92 9.85 -2.47
C GLU A 148 14.28 8.69 -3.41
N GLY A 149 15.43 8.03 -3.21
CA GLY A 149 15.77 6.79 -3.92
C GLY A 149 14.74 5.67 -3.68
N LYS A 150 14.26 5.54 -2.44
CA LYS A 150 13.20 4.59 -2.07
C LYS A 150 11.86 4.86 -2.74
N VAL A 151 11.58 6.09 -3.20
CA VAL A 151 10.39 6.38 -4.01
C VAL A 151 10.48 5.67 -5.37
N ILE A 152 11.67 5.63 -5.98
CA ILE A 152 11.91 4.90 -7.23
C ILE A 152 11.70 3.41 -7.00
N ASP A 153 12.27 2.86 -5.91
CA ASP A 153 12.08 1.46 -5.53
C ASP A 153 10.59 1.10 -5.36
N LEU A 154 9.80 1.99 -4.73
CA LEU A 154 8.35 1.80 -4.59
C LEU A 154 7.63 1.81 -5.94
N GLN A 155 8.00 2.72 -6.84
CA GLN A 155 7.37 2.83 -8.17
C GLN A 155 7.62 1.59 -9.03
N GLU A 156 8.80 0.99 -8.92
CA GLU A 156 9.20 -0.18 -9.70
C GLU A 156 8.88 -1.52 -9.01
N SER A 157 8.52 -1.47 -7.72
CA SER A 157 8.28 -2.69 -6.93
C SER A 157 7.11 -3.51 -7.48
N LYS A 158 7.31 -4.83 -7.43
CA LYS A 158 6.25 -5.80 -7.70
C LYS A 158 5.35 -5.97 -6.48
N PRO A 159 4.05 -6.31 -6.66
CA PRO A 159 3.10 -6.44 -5.56
C PRO A 159 3.57 -7.35 -4.42
N GLU A 160 4.28 -8.43 -4.72
CA GLU A 160 4.70 -9.43 -3.72
C GLU A 160 5.71 -8.87 -2.71
N LYS A 161 6.51 -7.87 -3.12
CA LYS A 161 7.53 -7.24 -2.27
C LYS A 161 7.08 -5.90 -1.71
N LEU A 162 5.98 -5.35 -2.25
CA LEU A 162 5.51 -4.01 -1.95
C LEU A 162 5.19 -3.84 -0.46
N SER A 163 4.51 -4.80 0.16
CA SER A 163 4.15 -4.73 1.59
C SER A 163 5.37 -4.63 2.51
N ASN A 164 6.37 -5.49 2.32
CA ASN A 164 7.60 -5.46 3.12
C ASN A 164 8.40 -4.17 2.88
N LEU A 165 8.54 -3.77 1.62
CA LEU A 165 9.23 -2.54 1.25
C LEU A 165 8.56 -1.31 1.88
N MET A 166 7.23 -1.22 1.81
CA MET A 166 6.47 -0.12 2.42
C MET A 166 6.70 -0.07 3.94
N ASN A 167 6.64 -1.19 4.65
CA ASN A 167 6.86 -1.23 6.10
C ASN A 167 8.25 -0.71 6.50
N ASP A 168 9.29 -1.08 5.75
CA ASP A 168 10.66 -0.64 6.03
C ASP A 168 10.84 0.86 5.74
N ILE A 169 10.20 1.35 4.67
CA ILE A 169 10.20 2.77 4.32
C ILE A 169 9.41 3.60 5.32
N GLU A 170 8.26 3.12 5.79
CA GLU A 170 7.44 3.79 6.81
C GLU A 170 8.21 4.00 8.11
N LYS A 171 8.96 2.98 8.57
CA LYS A 171 9.81 3.09 9.76
C LYS A 171 10.89 4.15 9.59
N GLU A 172 11.52 4.19 8.42
CA GLU A 172 12.56 5.16 8.13
C GLU A 172 12.00 6.58 8.02
N LEU A 173 10.88 6.75 7.32
CA LEU A 173 10.20 8.02 7.21
C LEU A 173 9.78 8.54 8.58
N PHE A 174 9.24 7.67 9.44
CA PHE A 174 8.85 8.04 10.81
C PHE A 174 10.04 8.56 11.62
N ARG A 175 11.20 7.89 11.55
CA ARG A 175 12.43 8.36 12.20
C ARG A 175 12.85 9.72 11.66
N PHE A 176 12.95 9.84 10.33
CA PHE A 176 13.30 11.09 9.67
C PHE A 176 12.36 12.25 10.04
N GLN A 177 11.05 12.01 10.15
CA GLN A 177 10.07 13.00 10.58
C GLN A 177 10.31 13.49 12.02
N ASN A 178 10.60 12.57 12.94
CA ASN A 178 10.88 12.92 14.32
C ASN A 178 12.19 13.71 14.43
N ASP A 179 13.25 13.21 13.78
CA ASP A 179 14.55 13.86 13.77
C ASP A 179 14.45 15.27 13.16
N LEU A 180 13.69 15.44 12.06
CA LEU A 180 13.46 16.74 11.42
C LEU A 180 12.71 17.70 12.34
N LYS A 181 11.71 17.20 13.07
CA LYS A 181 10.93 18.01 14.00
C LYS A 181 11.81 18.54 15.12
N GLU A 182 12.65 17.70 15.70
CA GLU A 182 13.61 18.09 16.74
C GLU A 182 14.65 19.07 16.19
N PHE A 183 15.19 18.78 15.01
CA PHE A 183 16.09 19.66 14.30
C PHE A 183 15.50 21.07 14.08
N PHE A 184 14.29 21.18 13.54
CA PHE A 184 13.65 22.49 13.31
C PHE A 184 13.32 23.22 14.62
N LYS A 185 12.92 22.50 15.67
CA LYS A 185 12.70 23.09 16.99
C LYS A 185 13.99 23.70 17.53
N LEU A 186 15.10 22.97 17.47
CA LEU A 186 16.39 23.45 17.93
C LEU A 186 16.92 24.59 17.08
N HIS A 187 16.79 24.50 15.75
CA HIS A 187 17.18 25.57 14.84
C HIS A 187 16.44 26.89 15.16
N ASN A 188 15.14 26.83 15.43
CA ASN A 188 14.37 27.99 15.83
C ASN A 188 14.80 28.53 17.20
N LYS A 189 15.07 27.64 18.17
CA LYS A 189 15.63 28.02 19.48
C LYS A 189 16.97 28.76 19.31
N LEU A 190 17.86 28.26 18.45
CA LEU A 190 19.15 28.88 18.16
C LEU A 190 18.99 30.25 17.50
N LYS A 191 18.10 30.36 16.49
CA LYS A 191 17.84 31.64 15.82
C LYS A 191 17.38 32.71 16.82
N SER A 192 16.49 32.34 17.75
CA SER A 192 16.06 33.21 18.84
C SER A 192 17.18 33.52 19.82
N PHE A 193 17.99 32.53 20.21
CA PHE A 193 19.13 32.73 21.10
C PHE A 193 20.16 33.72 20.52
N ILE A 194 20.53 33.57 19.25
CA ILE A 194 21.45 34.47 18.55
C ILE A 194 20.87 35.89 18.45
N ALA A 195 19.58 36.01 18.14
CA ALA A 195 18.92 37.33 18.05
C ALA A 195 18.90 38.05 19.41
N ASN A 196 18.76 37.31 20.51
CA ASN A 196 18.69 37.85 21.87
C ASN A 196 20.06 38.00 22.55
N THR A 197 21.14 37.54 21.90
CA THR A 197 22.50 37.56 22.45
C THR A 197 23.46 38.17 21.43
N PRO A 198 23.35 39.49 21.16
CA PRO A 198 24.13 40.15 20.12
C PRO A 198 25.65 40.10 20.38
N GLU A 199 26.04 39.93 21.64
CA GLU A 199 27.43 39.85 22.11
C GLU A 199 28.15 38.54 21.74
N LEU A 200 27.42 37.52 21.27
CA LEU A 200 28.02 36.29 20.75
C LEU A 200 29.02 36.59 19.64
N THR A 201 30.25 36.12 19.80
CA THR A 201 31.27 36.28 18.77
C THR A 201 30.93 35.45 17.53
N GLY A 202 31.60 35.73 16.41
CA GLY A 202 31.46 34.92 15.20
C GLY A 202 31.83 33.45 15.41
N ASN A 203 32.81 33.19 16.29
CA ASN A 203 33.28 31.84 16.61
C ASN A 203 32.27 31.05 17.44
N ASP A 204 31.64 31.69 18.45
CA ASP A 204 30.61 31.05 19.29
C ASP A 204 29.42 30.59 18.44
N LYS A 205 28.99 31.45 17.50
CA LYS A 205 27.90 31.13 16.56
C LYS A 205 28.28 29.93 15.69
N GLN A 206 29.51 29.91 15.16
CA GLN A 206 29.99 28.82 14.31
C GLN A 206 30.07 27.49 15.08
N GLU A 207 30.53 27.50 16.32
CA GLU A 207 30.62 26.30 17.16
C GLU A 207 29.24 25.69 17.42
N ILE A 208 28.25 26.51 17.80
CA ILE A 208 26.88 26.03 18.00
C ILE A 208 26.30 25.49 16.69
N TYR A 209 26.49 26.20 15.56
CA TYR A 209 26.05 25.71 14.25
C TYR A 209 26.72 24.38 13.88
N PHE A 210 28.01 24.21 14.16
CA PHE A 210 28.73 22.97 13.89
C PHE A 210 28.13 21.77 14.62
N HIS A 211 27.79 21.90 15.90
CA HIS A 211 27.16 20.81 16.65
C HIS A 211 25.79 20.44 16.07
N ILE A 212 24.96 21.43 15.72
CA ILE A 212 23.66 21.18 15.09
C ILE A 212 23.84 20.50 13.72
N GLN A 213 24.84 20.88 12.91
CA GLN A 213 25.04 20.32 11.55
C GLN A 213 25.34 18.83 11.60
N ASN A 214 25.94 18.38 12.70
CA ASN A 214 26.31 17.00 12.95
C ASN A 214 25.29 16.25 13.83
N GLY A 215 24.07 16.78 13.99
CA GLY A 215 23.02 16.12 14.80
C GLY A 215 23.30 16.07 16.30
N LYS A 216 24.34 16.78 16.79
CA LYS A 216 24.74 16.81 18.21
C LYS A 216 23.94 17.84 18.98
N PHE A 217 22.63 17.64 19.04
CA PHE A 217 21.66 18.61 19.55
C PHE A 217 21.85 18.95 21.03
N GLU A 218 22.08 17.94 21.88
CA GLU A 218 22.35 18.15 23.31
C GLU A 218 23.61 18.99 23.56
N GLN A 219 24.65 18.80 22.73
CA GLN A 219 25.89 19.57 22.82
C GLN A 219 25.70 21.02 22.39
N ALA A 220 24.89 21.24 21.34
CA ALA A 220 24.52 22.58 20.93
C ALA A 220 23.69 23.30 22.02
N GLU A 221 22.77 22.60 22.69
CA GLU A 221 22.01 23.17 23.81
C GLU A 221 22.89 23.50 25.02
N ALA A 222 23.78 22.58 25.41
CA ALA A 222 24.73 22.83 26.50
C ALA A 222 25.65 24.02 26.24
N LEU A 223 26.07 24.24 24.98
CA LEU A 223 26.84 25.43 24.60
C LEU A 223 26.02 26.72 24.74
N MET A 224 24.77 26.72 24.27
CA MET A 224 23.87 27.89 24.44
C MET A 224 23.68 28.23 25.92
N ASP A 225 23.46 27.22 26.77
CA ASP A 225 23.28 27.41 28.21
C ASP A 225 24.57 27.91 28.88
N LYS A 226 25.74 27.40 28.46
CA LYS A 226 27.04 27.89 28.93
C LYS A 226 27.20 29.38 28.61
N PHE A 227 26.91 29.79 27.38
CA PHE A 227 27.05 31.19 26.97
C PHE A 227 26.07 32.14 27.68
N LEU A 228 24.87 31.67 28.05
CA LEU A 228 23.94 32.42 28.90
C LEU A 228 24.49 32.67 30.31
N ASN A 229 25.20 31.68 30.87
CA ASN A 229 25.70 31.71 32.24
C ASN A 229 27.09 32.35 32.40
N THR A 230 27.85 32.57 31.32
CA THR A 230 29.10 33.37 31.34
C THR A 230 28.90 34.87 31.22
N LYS A 231 27.67 35.39 31.31
CA LYS A 231 27.49 36.84 31.48
C LYS A 231 28.28 37.29 32.72
N PRO A 232 29.22 38.24 32.60
CA PRO A 232 29.88 38.77 33.78
C PRO A 232 28.79 39.41 34.66
N GLU A 233 28.70 38.99 35.93
CA GLU A 233 28.11 39.86 36.94
C GLU A 233 28.84 41.20 36.82
N LYS A 234 28.09 42.27 36.60
CA LYS A 234 28.66 43.60 36.77
C LYS A 234 29.11 43.67 38.24
N GLU A 235 30.40 43.49 38.49
CA GLU A 235 31.05 44.03 39.68
C GLU A 235 30.84 45.54 39.60
N TYR A 236 29.79 46.01 40.27
CA TYR A 236 29.78 47.37 40.77
C TYR A 236 30.86 47.39 41.84
N GLU A 237 32.09 47.79 41.46
CA GLU A 237 33.05 48.24 42.44
C GLU A 237 32.42 49.45 43.16
N ASP A 238 31.97 49.19 44.38
CA ASP A 238 31.82 50.20 45.42
C ASP A 238 33.22 50.81 45.67
N GLU A 239 33.59 51.84 44.89
CA GLU A 239 34.53 52.86 45.36
C GLU A 239 33.77 53.95 46.12
N LEU A 240 32.99 53.52 47.12
CA LEU A 240 32.73 54.28 48.33
C LEU A 240 33.72 53.79 49.39
N THR A 241 34.96 54.27 49.32
CA THR A 241 35.80 54.67 50.48
C THR A 241 37.27 54.75 50.10
N LYS A 242 37.77 55.97 49.91
CA LYS A 242 38.87 56.49 50.74
C LYS A 242 38.94 58.01 50.62
N LYS A 243 39.03 58.61 51.80
CA LYS A 243 39.23 60.03 52.08
C LYS A 243 40.53 60.56 51.47
#